data_AF-A0A7K6JG12-F1
#
_entry.id   AF-A0A7K6JG12-F1
#
_cell.length_a   1.000
_cell.length_b   1.000
_cell.length_c   1.000
_cell.angle_alpha   90.00
_cell.angle_beta   90.00
_cell.angle_gamma   90.00
#
_symmetry.space_group_name_H-M   'P 1'
#
loop_
_entity.id
_entity.type
_entity.pdbx_description
1 polymer ?
#
loop_
_entity_poly.entity_id
_entity_poly.type
_entity_poly.pdbx_seq_one_letter_code
_entity_poly.pdbx_strand_id
1 'polypeptide(L)' 'MHELFPELAPFEVHLLLLSVWDYLRENSPLPQKFTFQPELGVFRRDFGRDGDVGKHLAVLHSVLHRNIHRL' A
#
# COMPACT_ATOMS: atom_id res chain seq x y z
N MET A 1 0.89 -4.87 6.63
CA MET A 1 -0.30 -4.02 6.88
C MET A 1 -1.54 -4.87 7.15
N HIS A 2 -1.97 -5.76 6.24
CA HIS A 2 -3.11 -6.65 6.51
C HIS A 2 -2.88 -7.57 7.72
N GLU A 3 -1.62 -7.97 7.96
CA GLU A 3 -1.20 -8.72 9.16
C GLU A 3 -1.51 -8.02 10.49
N LEU A 4 -1.66 -6.69 10.49
CA LEU A 4 -1.95 -5.89 11.69
C LEU A 4 -3.47 -5.80 11.96
N PHE A 5 -4.32 -6.12 10.99
CA PHE A 5 -5.76 -5.93 11.10
C PHE A 5 -6.43 -6.61 12.30
N PRO A 6 -6.00 -7.82 12.74
CA PRO A 6 -6.57 -8.43 13.95
C PRO A 6 -6.39 -7.60 15.23
N GLU A 7 -5.36 -6.76 15.28
CA GLU A 7 -5.01 -5.97 16.47
C GLU A 7 -5.53 -4.53 16.44
N LEU A 8 -6.05 -4.08 15.29
CA LEU A 8 -6.52 -2.72 15.08
C LEU A 8 -8.02 -2.57 15.35
N ALA A 9 -8.42 -1.36 15.72
CA ALA A 9 -9.84 -1.04 15.84
C ALA A 9 -10.50 -0.99 14.44
N PRO A 10 -11.82 -1.28 14.34
CA PRO A 10 -12.52 -1.29 13.05
C PRO A 10 -12.38 0.00 12.23
N PHE A 11 -12.38 1.17 12.89
CA PHE A 11 -12.22 2.45 12.21
C PHE A 11 -10.79 2.67 11.68
N GLU A 12 -9.77 2.11 12.33
CA GLU A 12 -8.38 2.21 11.88
C GLU A 12 -8.17 1.35 10.63
N VAL A 13 -8.75 0.15 10.63
CA VAL A 13 -8.81 -0.70 9.42
C VAL A 13 -9.50 0.05 8.28
N HIS A 14 -10.63 0.70 8.55
CA HIS A 14 -11.33 1.51 7.55
C HIS A 14 -10.45 2.64 6.98
N LEU A 15 -9.75 3.39 7.82
CA LEU A 15 -8.83 4.46 7.39
C LEU A 15 -7.67 3.90 6.54
N LEU A 16 -7.11 2.76 6.93
CA LEU A 16 -6.06 2.08 6.17
C LEU A 16 -6.57 1.62 4.80
N LEU A 17 -7.78 1.09 4.73
CA LEU A 17 -8.42 0.69 3.46
C LEU A 17 -8.71 1.90 2.56
N LEU A 18 -9.12 3.04 3.11
CA LEU A 18 -9.27 4.28 2.36
C LEU A 18 -7.93 4.76 1.78
N SER A 19 -6.85 4.67 2.55
CA SER A 19 -5.51 5.01 2.05
C SER A 19 -5.06 4.06 0.93
N VAL A 20 -5.36 2.76 1.02
CA VAL A 20 -5.12 1.80 -0.07
C VAL A 20 -5.94 2.15 -1.31
N TRP A 21 -7.21 2.54 -1.12
CA TRP A 21 -8.08 2.94 -2.21
C TRP A 21 -7.52 4.16 -2.95
N ASP A 22 -7.11 5.20 -2.23
CA ASP A 22 -6.49 6.39 -2.81
C ASP A 22 -5.18 6.05 -3.54
N TYR A 23 -4.35 5.18 -2.97
CA TYR A 23 -3.16 4.68 -3.64
C TYR A 23 -3.49 3.98 -4.96
N LEU A 24 -4.46 3.06 -4.97
CA LEU A 24 -4.86 2.33 -6.18
C LEU A 24 -5.50 3.25 -7.23
N ARG A 25 -6.22 4.28 -6.81
CA ARG A 25 -6.80 5.28 -7.72
C ARG A 25 -5.71 6.03 -8.48
N GLU A 26 -4.65 6.43 -7.79
CA GLU A 26 -3.50 7.12 -8.40
C GLU A 26 -2.56 6.17 -9.16
N ASN A 27 -2.45 4.93 -8.67
CA ASN A 27 -1.49 3.93 -9.13
C ASN A 27 -2.18 2.69 -9.72
N SER A 28 -3.14 2.95 -10.62
CA SER A 28 -4.03 1.95 -11.20
C SER A 28 -3.26 0.76 -11.81
N PRO A 29 -3.76 -0.49 -11.64
CA PRO A 29 -3.06 -1.70 -12.08
C PRO A 29 -3.24 -1.95 -13.59
N LEU A 30 -2.73 -1.04 -14.39
CA LEU A 30 -2.88 -1.10 -15.85
C LEU A 30 -1.74 -1.91 -16.49
N PRO A 31 -1.99 -2.67 -17.57
CA PRO A 31 -0.98 -3.54 -18.20
C PRO A 31 0.31 -2.81 -18.59
N GLN A 32 0.23 -1.54 -19.03
CA GLN A 32 1.39 -0.73 -19.42
C GLN A 32 2.37 -0.43 -18.27
N LYS A 33 1.98 -0.65 -17.01
CA LYS A 33 2.88 -0.50 -15.86
C LYS A 33 3.74 -1.74 -15.61
N PHE A 34 3.55 -2.81 -16.38
CA PHE A 34 4.29 -4.06 -16.25
C PHE A 34 5.21 -4.27 -17.44
N THR A 35 6.46 -4.66 -17.16
CA THR A 35 7.46 -5.01 -18.17
C THR A 35 7.76 -6.50 -18.07
N PHE A 36 7.80 -7.18 -19.22
CA PHE A 36 8.13 -8.59 -19.28
C PHE A 36 9.63 -8.80 -19.07
N GLN A 37 10.00 -9.73 -18.18
CA GLN A 37 11.37 -10.15 -17.93
C GLN A 37 11.59 -11.55 -18.53
N PRO A 38 12.17 -11.65 -19.74
CA PRO A 38 12.27 -12.90 -20.47
C PRO A 38 13.14 -13.95 -19.76
N GLU A 39 14.12 -13.52 -18.95
CA GLU A 39 15.01 -14.40 -18.20
C GLU A 39 14.26 -15.21 -17.13
N LEU A 40 13.13 -14.67 -16.65
CA LEU A 40 12.32 -15.24 -15.59
C LEU A 40 10.93 -15.66 -16.08
N GLY A 41 10.52 -15.28 -17.29
CA GLY A 41 9.19 -15.52 -17.83
C GLY A 41 8.07 -14.83 -17.06
N VAL A 42 8.35 -13.71 -16.37
CA VAL A 42 7.37 -13.00 -15.53
C VAL A 42 7.22 -11.54 -15.92
N PHE A 43 6.04 -10.98 -15.66
CA PHE A 43 5.81 -9.54 -15.72
C PHE A 43 6.16 -8.91 -14.37
N ARG A 44 7.00 -7.87 -14.38
CA ARG A 44 7.31 -7.08 -13.17
C ARG A 44 6.81 -5.64 -13.32
N ARG A 45 6.32 -5.10 -12.22
CA ARG A 45 5.93 -3.69 -12.12
C ARG A 45 7.12 -2.85 -11.66
N ASP A 46 7.36 -1.75 -12.36
CA ASP A 46 8.32 -0.72 -11.94
C ASP A 46 7.60 0.34 -11.10
N PHE A 47 7.81 0.30 -9.79
CA PHE A 47 7.24 1.25 -8.83
C PHE A 47 7.98 2.59 -8.80
N GLY A 48 9.16 2.72 -9.42
CA GLY A 48 9.89 3.98 -9.50
C GLY A 48 9.13 5.07 -10.27
N ARG A 49 8.12 4.67 -11.04
CA ARG A 49 7.25 5.54 -11.85
C ARG A 49 5.98 5.99 -11.12
N ASP A 50 5.71 5.47 -9.93
CA ASP A 50 4.45 5.68 -9.20
C ASP A 50 4.44 6.97 -8.35
N GLY A 51 5.43 7.86 -8.53
CA GLY A 51 5.50 9.17 -7.88
C GLY A 51 5.79 9.08 -6.38
N ASP A 52 5.36 10.10 -5.62
CA ASP A 52 5.54 10.11 -4.16
C ASP A 52 4.55 9.18 -3.46
N VAL A 53 5.03 7.98 -3.10
CA VAL A 53 4.29 6.98 -2.32
C VAL A 53 4.25 7.35 -0.83
N GLY A 54 5.12 8.25 -0.36
CA GLY A 54 5.27 8.63 1.04
C GLY A 54 4.01 9.20 1.66
N LYS A 55 3.19 9.91 0.86
CA LYS A 55 1.89 10.44 1.32
C LYS A 55 0.91 9.37 1.79
N HIS A 56 0.96 8.16 1.20
CA HIS A 56 0.10 7.04 1.58
C HIS A 56 0.63 6.30 2.82
N LEU A 57 1.92 6.47 3.15
CA LEU A 57 2.54 5.87 4.33
C LEU A 57 2.30 6.66 5.62
N ALA A 58 1.99 7.96 5.52
CA ALA A 58 1.75 8.81 6.69
C ALA A 58 0.59 8.30 7.57
N VAL A 59 -0.50 7.84 6.96
CA VAL A 59 -1.64 7.25 7.68
C VAL A 59 -1.23 5.96 8.38
N LEU A 60 -0.48 5.09 7.69
CA LEU A 60 0.04 3.86 8.27
C LEU A 60 0.94 4.13 9.47
N HIS A 61 1.90 5.05 9.35
CA HIS A 61 2.78 5.43 10.47
C HIS A 61 2.00 6.01 11.66
N SER A 62 0.95 6.79 11.39
CA SER A 62 0.10 7.34 12.45
C SER A 62 -0.67 6.26 13.21
N VAL A 63 -1.22 5.28 12.49
CA VAL A 63 -1.92 4.12 13.08
C VAL A 63 -0.96 3.25 13.88
N LEU A 64 0.25 2.99 13.36
CA LEU A 64 1.29 2.26 14.07
C LEU A 64 1.71 2.98 15.37
N HIS A 65 1.99 4.27 15.28
CA HIS A 65 2.41 5.06 16.45
C HIS A 65 1.32 5.11 17.52
N ARG A 66 0.05 5.28 17.14
CA ARG A 66 -1.08 5.27 18.07
C ARG A 66 -1.22 3.93 18.81
N ASN A 67 -0.86 2.83 18.16
CA ASN A 67 -0.99 1.47 18.70
C ASN A 67 0.32 0.87 19.19
N ILE A 68 1.37 1.68 19.42
CA ILE A 68 2.72 1.22 19.82
C ILE A 68 2.76 0.38 21.12
N HIS A 69 1.72 0.48 21.93
CA HIS A 69 1.59 -0.28 23.16
C HIS A 69 1.06 -1.71 22.93
N ARG A 70 0.57 -2.01 21.72
CA ARG A 70 -0.01 -3.32 21.32
C ARG A 70 0.71 -3.94 20.12
N LEU A 71 1.27 -3.12 19.23
CA LEU A 71 2.00 -3.51 18.02
C LEU A 71 3.51 -3.36 18.24
#